data_AF-A0A6P1KT15-F1
#
_entry.id   AF-A0A6P1KT15-F1
#
_cell.length_a   1.000
_cell.length_b   1.000
_cell.length_c   1.000
_cell.angle_alpha   90.00
_cell.angle_beta   90.00
_cell.angle_gamma   90.00
#
_symmetry.space_group_name_H-M   'P 1'
#
loop_
_entity.id
_entity.type
_entity.pdbx_description
1 polymer ?
#
loop_
_entity_poly.entity_id
_entity_poly.type
_entity_poly.pdbx_seq_one_letter_code
_entity_poly.pdbx_strand_id
1 'polypeptide(L)'
;MNKSQAIKLLENEGWTTADAKRALEKIDFKTNPDEITIRRAISHFAGSELINRQRLQAAQKGLVTKKTNELERKEKEYAAKIDQLINYQRQERDKRKNEIQSSYDKNNLVEDRLKAITSQNKDLIVVNERLMKDNKDLKNLVDEIRLKLAINTKKILQYEDSEIRRAVIHLFKSTLG
;
A
#
# COMPACT_ATOMS: atom_id res chain seq x y z
N MET A 1 -59.57 22.52 47.35
CA MET A 1 -58.27 21.83 47.16
C MET A 1 -57.35 22.71 46.31
N ASN A 2 -56.05 22.78 46.62
CA ASN A 2 -55.10 23.53 45.80
C ASN A 2 -54.60 22.71 44.58
N LYS A 3 -54.04 23.38 43.56
CA LYS A 3 -53.60 22.73 42.31
C LYS A 3 -52.54 21.64 42.51
N SER A 4 -51.65 21.79 43.50
CA SER A 4 -50.62 20.79 43.79
C SER A 4 -51.22 19.54 44.43
N GLN A 5 -52.17 19.70 45.34
CA GLN A 5 -52.93 18.60 45.96
C GLN A 5 -53.77 17.86 44.92
N ALA A 6 -54.39 18.58 43.98
CA ALA A 6 -55.12 17.99 42.87
C ALA A 6 -54.22 17.16 41.96
N ILE A 7 -53.02 17.63 41.62
CA ILE A 7 -52.05 16.87 40.81
C ILE A 7 -51.63 15.58 41.53
N LYS A 8 -51.29 15.67 42.83
CA LYS A 8 -50.90 14.51 43.64
C LYS A 8 -52.03 13.47 43.76
N LEU A 9 -53.27 13.93 43.87
CA LEU A 9 -54.44 13.05 43.89
C LEU A 9 -54.51 12.22 42.59
N LEU A 10 -54.34 12.86 41.44
CA LEU A 10 -54.39 12.17 40.14
C LEU A 10 -53.17 11.28 39.89
N GLU A 11 -51.98 11.67 40.36
CA GLU A 11 -50.79 10.82 40.34
C GLU A 11 -50.99 9.54 41.14
N ASN A 12 -51.60 9.63 42.33
CA ASN A 12 -51.96 8.47 43.15
C ASN A 12 -52.99 7.55 42.45
N GLU A 13 -53.77 8.09 41.51
CA GLU A 13 -54.73 7.35 40.68
C GLU A 13 -54.13 6.82 39.38
N GLY A 14 -52.81 6.90 39.22
CA GLY A 14 -52.09 6.35 38.07
C GLY A 14 -51.98 7.29 36.88
N TRP A 15 -52.30 8.58 37.03
CA TRP A 15 -52.09 9.58 35.98
C TRP A 15 -50.64 10.03 35.94
N THR A 16 -50.15 10.38 34.75
CA THR A 16 -48.85 11.07 34.66
C THR A 16 -48.99 12.51 35.14
N THR A 17 -47.93 13.07 35.73
CA THR A 17 -47.90 14.48 36.15
C THR A 17 -48.28 15.45 35.02
N ALA A 18 -47.90 15.12 33.78
CA ALA A 18 -48.20 15.93 32.61
C ALA A 18 -49.69 15.84 32.23
N ASP A 19 -50.29 14.66 32.29
CA ASP A 19 -51.69 14.45 31.96
C ASP A 19 -52.61 15.00 33.06
N ALA A 20 -52.23 14.88 34.33
CA ALA A 20 -52.88 15.53 35.45
C ALA A 20 -52.89 17.07 35.29
N LYS A 21 -51.74 17.67 34.93
CA LYS A 21 -51.65 19.12 34.68
C LYS A 21 -52.54 19.59 33.54
N ARG A 22 -52.67 18.81 32.46
CA ARG A 22 -53.51 19.11 31.30
C ARG A 22 -55.00 18.99 31.62
N ALA A 23 -55.40 17.93 32.32
CA ALA A 23 -56.79 17.74 32.71
C ALA A 23 -57.29 18.83 33.67
N LEU A 24 -56.40 19.35 34.51
CA LEU A 24 -56.69 20.44 35.44
C LEU A 24 -56.54 21.85 34.84
N GLU A 25 -56.19 21.98 33.55
CA GLU A 25 -55.92 23.28 32.90
C GLU A 25 -57.15 24.19 32.85
N LYS A 26 -58.33 23.60 32.67
CA LYS A 26 -59.62 24.32 32.57
C LYS A 26 -60.30 24.56 33.93
N ILE A 27 -59.69 24.13 35.03
CA ILE A 27 -60.25 24.27 36.38
C ILE A 27 -59.76 25.58 36.99
N ASP A 28 -60.69 26.44 37.40
CA ASP A 28 -60.35 27.60 38.20
C ASP A 28 -60.13 27.20 39.66
N PHE A 29 -58.89 27.32 40.14
CA PHE A 29 -58.53 27.00 41.52
C PHE A 29 -58.78 28.16 42.49
N LYS A 30 -59.16 29.35 42.01
CA LYS A 30 -59.51 30.50 42.88
C LYS A 30 -60.80 30.24 43.67
N THR A 31 -61.67 29.38 43.16
CA THR A 31 -62.94 28.98 43.79
C THR A 31 -62.76 27.88 44.84
N ASN A 32 -61.52 27.44 45.10
CA ASN A 32 -61.19 26.34 46.02
C ASN A 32 -62.03 25.07 45.76
N PRO A 33 -62.00 24.50 44.53
CA PRO A 33 -62.84 23.37 44.17
C PRO A 33 -62.57 22.16 45.08
N ASP A 34 -63.63 21.44 45.43
CA ASP A 34 -63.56 20.19 46.16
C ASP A 34 -63.14 19.02 45.26
N GLU A 35 -62.86 17.88 45.88
CA GLU A 35 -62.39 16.69 45.17
C GLU A 35 -63.41 16.19 44.14
N ILE A 36 -64.71 16.26 44.46
CA ILE A 36 -65.80 15.83 43.58
C ILE A 36 -65.86 16.72 42.33
N THR A 37 -65.74 18.04 42.49
CA THR A 37 -65.69 18.98 41.36
C THR A 37 -64.50 18.69 40.44
N ILE A 38 -63.35 18.36 41.02
CA ILE A 38 -62.15 18.01 40.26
C ILE A 38 -62.33 16.71 39.49
N ARG A 39 -62.83 15.65 40.13
CA ARG A 39 -63.10 14.35 39.49
C ARG A 39 -64.12 14.47 38.35
N ARG A 40 -65.17 15.29 38.53
CA ARG A 40 -66.18 15.54 37.49
C ARG A 40 -65.59 16.31 36.29
N ALA A 41 -64.77 17.32 36.55
CA ALA A 41 -64.14 18.12 35.50
C ALA A 41 -63.18 17.28 34.64
N ILE A 42 -62.35 16.44 35.26
CA ILE A 42 -61.36 15.62 34.55
C ILE A 42 -61.93 14.33 33.94
N SER A 43 -63.15 13.92 34.31
CA SER A 43 -63.78 12.68 33.81
C SER A 43 -63.83 12.61 32.28
N HIS A 44 -63.96 13.75 31.61
CA HIS A 44 -63.94 13.84 30.15
C HIS A 44 -62.57 13.48 29.56
N PHE A 45 -61.49 13.83 30.26
CA PHE A 45 -60.11 13.53 29.87
C PHE A 45 -59.72 12.09 30.25
N ALA A 46 -60.26 11.57 31.36
CA ALA A 46 -59.93 10.27 31.97
C ALA A 46 -60.27 9.05 31.10
N GLY A 47 -61.21 9.19 30.16
CA GLY A 47 -61.69 8.10 29.31
C GLY A 47 -60.86 7.91 28.04
N SER A 48 -61.47 8.22 26.90
CA SER A 48 -60.87 7.99 25.58
C SER A 48 -59.60 8.81 25.33
N GLU A 49 -59.50 10.04 25.87
CA GLU A 49 -58.34 10.90 25.64
C GLU A 49 -57.08 10.38 26.35
N LEU A 50 -57.17 10.02 27.64
CA LEU A 50 -56.06 9.44 28.39
C LEU A 50 -55.56 8.13 27.76
N ILE A 51 -56.49 7.22 27.40
CA ILE A 51 -56.15 5.94 26.76
C ILE A 51 -55.46 6.16 25.42
N ASN A 52 -55.96 7.07 24.57
CA ASN A 52 -55.36 7.37 23.28
C ASN A 52 -53.94 7.95 23.43
N ARG A 53 -53.73 8.84 24.40
CA ARG A 53 -52.40 9.41 24.69
C ARG A 53 -51.41 8.36 25.19
N GLN A 54 -51.84 7.49 26.12
CA GLN A 54 -50.99 6.40 26.60
C GLN A 54 -50.58 5.46 25.46
N ARG A 55 -51.52 5.11 24.56
CA ARG A 55 -51.22 4.33 23.34
C ARG A 55 -50.21 5.02 22.44
N LEU A 56 -50.39 6.32 22.17
CA LEU A 56 -49.46 7.11 21.35
C LEU A 56 -48.06 7.20 21.97
N GLN A 57 -47.97 7.42 23.30
CA GLN A 57 -46.70 7.44 24.01
C GLN A 57 -46.00 6.07 23.97
N ALA A 58 -46.74 4.97 24.15
CA ALA A 58 -46.20 3.62 24.06
C ALA A 58 -45.68 3.32 22.63
N ALA A 59 -46.45 3.71 21.61
CA ALA A 59 -46.04 3.57 20.21
C ALA A 59 -44.77 4.40 19.90
N GLN A 60 -44.70 5.64 20.39
CA GLN A 60 -43.52 6.49 20.24
C GLN A 60 -42.30 5.89 20.93
N LYS A 61 -42.45 5.39 22.16
CA LYS A 61 -41.37 4.70 22.89
C LYS A 61 -40.87 3.48 22.11
N GLY A 62 -41.78 2.64 21.61
CA GLY A 62 -41.42 1.48 20.80
C GLY A 62 -40.67 1.86 19.51
N LEU A 63 -41.09 2.95 18.85
CA LEU A 63 -40.41 3.46 17.66
C LEU A 63 -39.00 3.97 17.98
N VAL A 64 -38.83 4.70 19.08
CA VAL A 64 -37.52 5.17 19.55
C VAL A 64 -36.62 3.98 19.85
N THR A 65 -37.06 3.01 20.65
CA THR A 65 -36.27 1.81 20.96
C THR A 65 -35.86 1.05 19.70
N LYS A 66 -36.77 0.87 18.74
CA LYS A 66 -36.46 0.22 17.46
C LYS A 66 -35.39 0.99 16.68
N LYS A 67 -35.46 2.32 16.68
CA LYS A 67 -34.47 3.18 16.00
C LYS A 67 -33.13 3.19 16.70
N THR A 68 -33.10 3.21 18.03
CA THR A 68 -31.87 3.08 18.83
C THR A 68 -31.18 1.75 18.53
N ASN A 69 -31.90 0.63 18.54
CA ASN A 69 -31.32 -0.68 18.23
C ASN A 69 -30.82 -0.76 16.78
N GLU A 70 -31.52 -0.13 15.83
CA GLU A 70 -31.07 -0.05 14.43
C GLU A 70 -29.77 0.76 14.30
N LEU A 71 -29.65 1.87 15.04
CA LEU A 71 -28.42 2.68 15.07
C LEU A 71 -27.26 1.92 15.67
N GLU A 72 -27.42 1.29 16.84
CA GLU A 72 -26.37 0.49 17.48
C GLU A 72 -25.87 -0.64 16.58
N ARG A 73 -26.80 -1.30 15.86
CA ARG A 73 -26.44 -2.34 14.90
C ARG A 73 -25.60 -1.75 13.75
N LYS A 74 -26.03 -0.64 13.17
CA LYS A 74 -25.28 0.03 12.09
C LYS A 74 -23.91 0.50 12.57
N GLU A 75 -23.82 1.07 13.77
CA GLU A 75 -22.54 1.50 14.36
C GLU A 75 -21.56 0.33 14.49
N LYS A 76 -22.02 -0.83 14.99
CA LYS A 76 -21.20 -2.05 15.06
C LYS A 76 -20.78 -2.55 13.68
N GLU A 77 -21.70 -2.55 12.72
CA GLU A 77 -21.40 -2.94 11.33
C GLU A 77 -20.36 -2.00 10.68
N TYR A 78 -20.47 -0.69 10.89
CA TYR A 78 -19.51 0.29 10.39
C TYR A 78 -18.16 0.20 11.08
N ALA A 79 -18.13 0.01 12.41
CA ALA A 79 -16.88 -0.21 13.15
C ALA A 79 -16.13 -1.43 12.61
N ALA A 80 -16.82 -2.56 12.43
CA ALA A 80 -16.21 -3.76 11.86
C ALA A 80 -15.68 -3.53 10.43
N LYS A 81 -16.41 -2.78 9.58
CA LYS A 81 -15.95 -2.44 8.23
C LYS A 81 -14.71 -1.53 8.27
N ILE A 82 -14.67 -0.56 9.18
CA ILE A 82 -13.53 0.33 9.37
C ILE A 82 -12.31 -0.49 9.79
N ASP A 83 -12.45 -1.39 10.75
CA ASP A 83 -11.36 -2.25 11.22
C ASP A 83 -10.83 -3.17 10.10
N GLN A 84 -11.72 -3.76 9.30
CA GLN A 84 -11.35 -4.55 8.13
C GLN A 84 -10.56 -3.71 7.12
N LEU A 85 -11.01 -2.50 6.82
CA LEU A 85 -10.34 -1.59 5.89
C LEU A 85 -8.96 -1.18 6.41
N ILE A 86 -8.83 -0.87 7.69
CA ILE A 86 -7.55 -0.51 8.31
C ILE A 86 -6.57 -1.68 8.21
N ASN A 87 -7.02 -2.90 8.54
CA ASN A 87 -6.18 -4.09 8.47
C ASN A 87 -5.74 -4.39 7.03
N TYR A 88 -6.66 -4.28 6.06
CA TYR A 88 -6.35 -4.44 4.65
C TYR A 88 -5.31 -3.40 4.18
N GLN A 89 -5.51 -2.13 4.50
CA GLN A 89 -4.56 -1.07 4.14
C GLN A 89 -3.19 -1.28 4.78
N ARG A 90 -3.13 -1.80 6.01
CA ARG A 90 -1.86 -2.12 6.67
C ARG A 90 -1.11 -3.23 5.92
N GLN A 91 -1.79 -4.32 5.58
CA GLN A 91 -1.20 -5.41 4.81
C GLN A 91 -0.67 -4.95 3.46
N GLU A 92 -1.43 -4.13 2.74
CA GLU A 92 -1.00 -3.58 1.44
C GLU A 92 0.20 -2.65 1.57
N ARG A 93 0.28 -1.83 2.63
CA ARG A 93 1.46 -1.01 2.91
C ARG A 93 2.69 -1.85 3.20
N ASP A 94 2.54 -2.92 3.99
CA ASP A 94 3.65 -3.80 4.33
C ASP A 94 4.16 -4.56 3.09
N LYS A 95 3.26 -5.06 2.23
CA LYS A 95 3.63 -5.68 0.95
C LYS A 95 4.43 -4.71 0.07
N ARG A 96 3.90 -3.49 -0.16
CA ARG A 96 4.58 -2.48 -0.97
C ARG A 96 5.95 -2.11 -0.39
N LYS A 97 6.06 -2.00 0.93
CA LYS A 97 7.34 -1.72 1.59
C LYS A 97 8.36 -2.83 1.33
N ASN A 98 7.94 -4.09 1.41
CA ASN A 98 8.80 -5.24 1.13
C ASN A 98 9.19 -5.31 -0.36
N GLU A 99 8.28 -5.00 -1.27
CA GLU A 99 8.57 -4.93 -2.71
C GLU A 99 9.59 -3.83 -3.03
N ILE A 100 9.43 -2.64 -2.44
CA ILE A 100 10.38 -1.53 -2.58
C ILE A 100 11.75 -1.94 -2.06
N GLN A 101 11.81 -2.56 -0.88
CA GLN A 101 13.08 -3.01 -0.31
C GLN A 101 13.77 -4.05 -1.20
N SER A 102 13.03 -5.07 -1.65
CA SER A 102 13.58 -6.09 -2.55
C SER A 102 14.07 -5.50 -3.87
N SER A 103 13.35 -4.51 -4.42
CA SER A 103 13.77 -3.80 -5.63
C SER A 103 15.06 -3.01 -5.41
N TYR A 104 15.18 -2.33 -4.26
CA TYR A 104 16.38 -1.60 -3.88
C TYR A 104 17.59 -2.53 -3.75
N ASP A 105 17.44 -3.66 -3.09
CA ASP A 105 18.50 -4.66 -2.92
C ASP A 105 18.96 -5.23 -4.27
N LYS A 106 18.02 -5.50 -5.19
CA LYS A 106 18.33 -5.94 -6.56
C LYS A 106 19.08 -4.87 -7.35
N ASN A 107 18.68 -3.60 -7.24
CA ASN A 107 19.34 -2.50 -7.94
C ASN A 107 20.78 -2.33 -7.45
N ASN A 108 21.02 -2.40 -6.14
CA ASN A 108 22.37 -2.34 -5.58
C ASN A 108 23.25 -3.49 -6.11
N LEU A 109 22.70 -4.71 -6.12
CA LEU A 109 23.42 -5.88 -6.68
C LEU A 109 23.76 -5.70 -8.17
N VAL A 110 22.83 -5.15 -8.96
CA VAL A 110 23.06 -4.87 -10.38
C VAL A 110 24.12 -3.78 -10.55
N GLU A 111 24.10 -2.74 -9.73
CA GLU A 111 25.09 -1.66 -9.77
C GLU A 111 26.49 -2.18 -9.45
N ASP A 112 26.64 -3.04 -8.43
CA ASP A 112 27.91 -3.67 -8.07
C ASP A 112 28.44 -4.56 -9.20
N ARG A 113 27.56 -5.36 -9.82
CA ARG A 113 27.92 -6.17 -10.99
C ARG A 113 28.34 -5.31 -12.18
N LEU A 114 27.66 -4.19 -12.41
CA LEU A 114 27.98 -3.28 -13.50
C LEU A 114 29.34 -2.63 -13.28
N LYS A 115 29.66 -2.21 -12.04
CA LYS A 115 30.99 -1.70 -11.67
C LYS A 115 32.08 -2.75 -11.90
N ALA A 116 31.84 -4.00 -11.48
CA ALA A 116 32.78 -5.09 -11.69
C ALA A 116 33.05 -5.37 -13.18
N ILE A 117 32.00 -5.50 -13.99
CA ILE A 117 32.12 -5.73 -15.44
C ILE A 117 32.82 -4.54 -16.11
N THR A 118 32.52 -3.31 -15.69
CA THR A 118 33.16 -2.10 -16.24
C THR A 118 34.66 -2.09 -15.93
N SER A 119 35.06 -2.53 -14.74
CA SER A 119 36.48 -2.68 -14.40
C SER A 119 37.15 -3.74 -15.27
N GLN A 120 36.54 -4.93 -15.38
CA GLN A 120 37.07 -6.02 -16.21
C GLN A 120 37.22 -5.62 -17.67
N ASN A 121 36.25 -4.91 -18.23
CA ASN A 121 36.33 -4.42 -19.61
C ASN A 121 37.47 -3.43 -19.81
N LYS A 122 37.74 -2.54 -18.85
CA LYS A 122 38.90 -1.64 -18.90
C LYS A 122 40.20 -2.42 -18.93
N ASP A 123 40.34 -3.43 -18.08
CA ASP A 123 41.55 -4.27 -18.04
C ASP A 123 41.75 -5.03 -19.36
N LEU A 124 40.67 -5.57 -19.93
CA LEU A 124 40.73 -6.25 -21.23
C LEU A 124 41.12 -5.32 -22.38
N ILE A 125 40.64 -4.08 -22.38
CA ILE A 125 41.04 -3.06 -23.37
C ILE A 125 42.55 -2.83 -23.29
N VAL A 126 43.09 -2.63 -22.09
CA VAL A 126 44.53 -2.41 -21.87
C VAL A 126 45.36 -3.61 -22.33
N VAL A 127 44.94 -4.83 -21.98
CA VAL A 127 45.62 -6.07 -22.41
C VAL A 127 45.59 -6.21 -23.93
N ASN A 128 44.44 -5.92 -24.56
CA ASN A 128 44.32 -6.02 -26.02
C ASN A 128 45.21 -4.99 -26.75
N GLU A 129 45.25 -3.74 -26.27
CA GLU A 129 46.16 -2.71 -26.81
C GLU A 129 47.62 -3.16 -26.73
N ARG A 130 48.03 -3.77 -25.62
CA ARG A 130 49.37 -4.31 -25.45
C ARG A 130 49.66 -5.46 -26.42
N LEU A 131 48.74 -6.42 -26.54
CA LEU A 131 48.88 -7.55 -27.47
C LEU A 131 48.94 -7.08 -28.93
N MET A 132 48.18 -6.06 -29.30
CA MET A 132 48.25 -5.47 -30.65
C MET A 132 49.62 -4.86 -30.93
N LYS A 133 50.22 -4.18 -29.94
CA LYS A 133 51.58 -3.65 -30.05
C LYS A 133 52.62 -4.78 -30.17
N ASP A 134 52.55 -5.76 -29.27
CA ASP A 134 53.49 -6.89 -29.27
C ASP A 134 53.41 -7.68 -30.58
N ASN A 135 52.21 -7.90 -31.12
CA ASN A 135 52.02 -8.54 -32.44
C ASN A 135 52.63 -7.73 -33.59
N LYS A 136 52.54 -6.39 -33.55
CA LYS A 136 53.18 -5.53 -34.54
C LYS A 136 54.70 -5.62 -34.44
N ASP A 137 55.25 -5.59 -33.24
CA ASP A 137 56.69 -5.69 -33.00
C ASP A 137 57.24 -7.05 -33.44
N LEU A 138 56.54 -8.14 -33.12
CA LEU A 138 56.87 -9.50 -33.59
C LEU A 138 56.83 -9.60 -35.11
N LYS A 139 55.81 -9.02 -35.76
CA LYS A 139 55.73 -8.98 -37.23
C LYS A 139 56.94 -8.26 -37.82
N ASN A 140 57.31 -7.10 -37.30
CA ASN A 140 58.47 -6.34 -37.76
C ASN A 140 59.76 -7.16 -37.61
N LEU A 141 59.95 -7.86 -36.49
CA LEU A 141 61.09 -8.75 -36.26
C LEU A 141 61.13 -9.91 -37.26
N VAL A 142 59.99 -10.55 -37.51
CA VAL A 142 59.87 -11.62 -38.51
C VAL A 142 60.22 -11.10 -39.91
N ASP A 143 59.73 -9.92 -40.28
CA ASP A 143 60.03 -9.29 -41.58
C ASP A 143 61.52 -8.92 -41.69
N GLU A 144 62.16 -8.46 -40.61
CA GLU A 144 63.60 -8.20 -40.57
C GLU A 144 64.44 -9.48 -40.72
N ILE A 145 64.04 -10.57 -40.03
CA ILE A 145 64.69 -11.88 -40.16
C ILE A 145 64.56 -12.38 -41.61
N ARG A 146 63.35 -12.30 -42.19
CA ARG A 146 63.10 -12.68 -43.59
C ARG A 146 63.98 -11.89 -44.55
N LEU A 147 64.12 -10.59 -44.35
CA LEU A 147 64.98 -9.74 -45.17
C LEU A 147 66.46 -10.14 -45.06
N LYS A 148 66.96 -10.34 -43.83
CA LYS A 148 68.34 -10.79 -43.59
C LYS A 148 68.62 -12.15 -44.21
N LEU A 149 67.68 -13.10 -44.07
CA LEU A 149 67.77 -14.41 -44.72
C LEU A 149 67.80 -14.30 -46.24
N ALA A 150 66.96 -13.44 -46.84
CA ALA A 150 66.95 -13.21 -48.28
C ALA A 150 68.29 -12.65 -48.78
N ILE A 151 68.85 -11.66 -48.06
CA ILE A 151 70.16 -11.07 -48.38
C ILE A 151 71.27 -12.12 -48.30
N ASN A 152 71.31 -12.90 -47.20
CA ASN A 152 72.33 -13.92 -46.99
C ASN A 152 72.21 -15.05 -48.02
N THR A 153 71.00 -15.49 -48.32
CA THR A 153 70.73 -16.49 -49.37
C THR A 153 71.24 -16.00 -50.72
N LYS A 154 70.95 -14.75 -51.09
CA LYS A 154 71.45 -14.14 -52.33
C LYS A 154 72.98 -14.15 -52.42
N LYS A 155 73.69 -13.86 -51.31
CA LYS A 155 75.16 -13.92 -51.26
C LYS A 155 75.67 -15.36 -51.45
N ILE A 156 75.05 -16.34 -50.79
CA ILE A 156 75.46 -17.75 -50.90
C ILE A 156 75.25 -18.28 -52.33
N LEU A 157 74.23 -17.82 -53.04
CA LEU A 157 74.00 -18.21 -54.44
C LEU A 157 75.08 -17.72 -55.42
N GLN A 158 76.00 -16.84 -55.00
CA GLN A 158 77.10 -16.37 -55.82
C GLN A 158 78.31 -17.33 -55.85
N TYR A 159 78.39 -18.30 -54.93
CA TYR A 159 79.46 -19.30 -54.93
C TYR A 159 79.29 -20.31 -56.08
N GLU A 160 80.38 -20.87 -56.58
CA GLU A 160 80.41 -21.72 -57.78
C GLU A 160 79.78 -23.12 -57.59
N ASP A 161 79.67 -23.61 -56.35
CA ASP A 161 79.17 -24.94 -56.05
C ASP A 161 77.67 -25.11 -56.35
N SER A 162 77.34 -26.05 -57.23
CA SER A 162 75.96 -26.26 -57.72
C SER A 162 75.06 -27.03 -56.75
N GLU A 163 75.62 -27.89 -55.88
CA GLU A 163 74.84 -28.67 -54.90
C GLU A 163 74.48 -27.80 -53.70
N ILE A 164 75.44 -27.00 -53.23
CA ILE A 164 75.21 -26.00 -52.16
C ILE A 164 74.11 -25.03 -52.60
N ARG A 165 74.13 -24.54 -53.84
CA ARG A 165 73.06 -23.66 -54.35
C ARG A 165 71.69 -24.31 -54.35
N ARG A 166 71.55 -25.56 -54.79
CA ARG A 166 70.25 -26.26 -54.80
C ARG A 166 69.73 -26.51 -53.39
N ALA A 167 70.59 -26.93 -52.47
CA ALA A 167 70.22 -27.16 -51.07
C ALA A 167 69.75 -25.86 -50.38
N VAL A 168 70.45 -24.75 -50.62
CA VAL A 168 70.11 -23.43 -50.06
C VAL A 168 68.79 -22.90 -50.65
N ILE A 169 68.53 -23.07 -51.95
CA ILE A 169 67.24 -22.70 -52.56
C ILE A 169 66.08 -23.49 -51.94
N HIS A 170 66.27 -24.79 -51.70
CA HIS A 170 65.24 -25.63 -51.10
C HIS A 170 64.94 -25.22 -49.65
N LEU A 171 65.99 -25.01 -48.84
CA LEU A 171 65.88 -24.52 -47.47
C LEU A 171 65.14 -23.18 -47.42
N PHE A 172 65.54 -22.21 -48.24
CA PHE A 172 64.96 -20.88 -48.24
C PHE A 172 63.47 -20.88 -48.62
N LYS A 173 63.07 -21.67 -49.63
CA LYS A 173 61.66 -21.87 -49.99
C LYS A 173 60.86 -22.49 -48.84
N SER A 174 61.41 -23.48 -48.13
CA SER A 174 60.72 -24.10 -47.00
C SER A 174 60.51 -23.18 -45.80
N THR A 175 61.42 -22.20 -45.59
CA THR A 175 61.36 -21.26 -44.47
C THR A 175 60.46 -20.03 -44.70
N LEU A 176 60.10 -19.74 -45.95
CA LEU A 176 59.29 -18.57 -46.27
C LEU A 176 57.77 -18.82 -46.17
N GLY A 177 57.34 -20.08 -46.21
CA GLY A 177 55.92 -20.46 -46.30
C GLY A 177 55.40 -20.24 -47.70
#